data_AF-A0A952T8H9-F1
#
_entry.id   AF-A0A952T8H9-F1
#
_cell.length_a   1.000
_cell.length_b   1.000
_cell.length_c   1.000
_cell.angle_alpha   90.00
_cell.angle_beta   90.00
_cell.angle_gamma   90.00
#
_symmetry.space_group_name_H-M   'P 1'
#
loop_
_entity.id
_entity.type
_entity.pdbx_description
1 polymer ?
#
loop_
_entity_poly.entity_id
_entity_poly.type
_entity_poly.pdbx_seq_one_letter_code
_entity_poly.pdbx_strand_id
1 'polypeptide(L)'
;MKNILLVLCIFFIPFPGLCQDEMDNRIKMITEYGSDIRTIQDMFTFEQIDYYQVKFVGAGLKGKNFYLVMKDLWDGEIIKTDTLVNTSTNERMLPISSDTLNLRVTAKKITDSELKLIFRFPQFGISKTYKATESNDYSLRDVGRSLKIETGKEFSAFAYILPYEKDGWKMWCAVDSSGKDIEKWGKEFGLKHYLIFEMKFD
;
A
#
# COMPACT_ATOMS: atom_id res chain seq x y z
N MET A 1 -54.15 -15.45 60.06
CA MET A 1 -53.15 -16.41 59.56
C MET A 1 -53.61 -17.01 58.25
N LYS A 2 -53.10 -16.50 57.13
CA LYS A 2 -52.93 -17.25 55.87
C LYS A 2 -51.95 -16.47 55.01
N ASN A 3 -50.81 -17.08 54.78
CA ASN A 3 -49.60 -16.44 54.28
C ASN A 3 -49.74 -16.02 52.81
N ILE A 4 -49.29 -14.80 52.56
CA ILE A 4 -48.98 -14.24 51.25
C ILE A 4 -47.78 -15.02 50.69
N LEU A 5 -47.92 -15.59 49.49
CA LEU A 5 -46.78 -16.08 48.72
C LEU A 5 -46.64 -15.18 47.49
N LEU A 6 -45.81 -14.14 47.64
CA LEU A 6 -45.41 -13.23 46.57
C LEU A 6 -44.32 -13.94 45.76
N VAL A 7 -44.67 -14.47 44.59
CA VAL A 7 -43.69 -15.05 43.65
C VAL A 7 -43.04 -13.90 42.89
N LEU A 8 -41.81 -13.57 43.28
CA LEU A 8 -40.96 -12.58 42.59
C LEU A 8 -40.37 -13.25 41.33
N CYS A 9 -41.01 -13.07 40.18
CA CYS A 9 -40.43 -13.43 38.90
C CYS A 9 -39.34 -12.42 38.53
N ILE A 10 -38.10 -12.71 38.90
CA ILE A 10 -36.92 -12.02 38.40
C ILE A 10 -36.78 -12.39 36.93
N PHE A 11 -37.26 -11.52 36.04
CA PHE A 11 -36.89 -11.56 34.64
C PHE A 11 -35.38 -11.29 34.54
N PHE A 12 -34.60 -12.36 34.34
CA PHE A 12 -33.27 -12.26 33.76
C PHE A 12 -33.45 -11.70 32.34
N ILE A 13 -33.46 -10.38 32.22
CA ILE A 13 -33.25 -9.72 30.93
C ILE A 13 -31.82 -10.13 30.54
N PRO A 14 -31.60 -10.88 29.45
CA PRO A 14 -30.26 -11.01 28.92
C PRO A 14 -29.85 -9.59 28.57
N PHE A 15 -28.91 -9.03 29.33
CA PHE A 15 -28.13 -7.90 28.84
C PHE A 15 -27.69 -8.33 27.44
N PRO A 16 -28.09 -7.66 26.36
CA PRO A 16 -27.30 -7.75 25.15
C PRO A 16 -25.97 -7.17 25.58
N GLY A 17 -25.05 -8.05 25.99
CA GLY A 17 -23.65 -7.74 26.04
C GLY A 17 -23.41 -7.06 24.70
N LEU A 18 -22.94 -5.82 24.79
CA LEU A 18 -22.41 -5.12 23.64
C LEU A 18 -21.31 -6.02 23.09
N CYS A 19 -21.67 -6.96 22.21
CA CYS A 19 -20.97 -7.13 20.95
C CYS A 19 -21.09 -5.77 20.28
N GLN A 20 -20.29 -4.80 20.77
CA GLN A 20 -19.54 -4.01 19.84
C GLN A 20 -18.86 -5.06 18.97
N ASP A 21 -19.43 -5.28 17.79
CA ASP A 21 -18.63 -5.68 16.64
C ASP A 21 -17.26 -5.01 16.81
N GLU A 22 -16.19 -5.75 16.58
CA GLU A 22 -14.91 -5.14 16.27
C GLU A 22 -15.14 -4.18 15.11
N MET A 23 -15.56 -2.94 15.41
CA MET A 23 -15.90 -1.92 14.45
C MET A 23 -14.59 -1.41 13.89
N ASP A 24 -14.11 -2.20 12.94
CA ASP A 24 -13.41 -1.79 11.75
C ASP A 24 -12.14 -0.94 11.98
N ASN A 25 -11.22 -1.46 12.78
CA ASN A 25 -9.81 -1.07 12.69
C ASN A 25 -9.14 -1.50 11.36
N ARG A 26 -9.89 -2.04 10.39
CA ARG A 26 -9.31 -2.43 9.09
C ARG A 26 -8.97 -1.17 8.33
N ILE A 27 -7.73 -1.11 7.89
CA ILE A 27 -7.25 -0.05 7.03
C ILE A 27 -7.46 -0.50 5.59
N LYS A 28 -8.00 0.38 4.75
CA LYS A 28 -8.17 0.15 3.32
C LYS A 28 -7.30 1.11 2.53
N MET A 29 -6.63 0.60 1.51
CA MET A 29 -5.95 1.41 0.52
C MET A 29 -6.89 1.66 -0.66
N ILE A 30 -7.19 2.93 -0.91
CA ILE A 30 -7.99 3.40 -2.03
C ILE A 30 -7.06 4.14 -2.97
N THR A 31 -7.16 3.84 -4.26
CA THR A 31 -6.27 4.37 -5.30
C THR A 31 -7.07 4.91 -6.48
N GLU A 32 -6.57 6.01 -7.03
CA GLU A 32 -6.97 6.59 -8.31
C GLU A 32 -5.70 6.75 -9.14
N TYR A 33 -5.69 6.18 -10.34
CA TYR A 33 -4.57 6.29 -11.27
C TYR A 33 -4.75 7.51 -12.19
N GLY A 34 -3.68 8.27 -12.38
CA GLY A 34 -3.65 9.43 -13.26
C GLY A 34 -4.31 10.68 -12.68
N SER A 35 -4.68 11.59 -13.56
CA SER A 35 -5.38 12.83 -13.24
C SER A 35 -6.74 12.90 -13.95
N ASP A 36 -7.71 13.48 -13.26
CA ASP A 36 -9.00 13.88 -13.81
C ASP A 36 -8.89 15.07 -14.79
N ILE A 37 -7.81 15.84 -14.72
CA ILE A 37 -7.50 16.91 -15.67
C ILE A 37 -6.86 16.30 -16.92
N ARG A 38 -7.65 16.22 -18.01
CA ARG A 38 -7.23 15.61 -19.30
C ARG A 38 -5.84 16.05 -19.77
N THR A 39 -5.54 17.35 -19.78
CA THR A 39 -4.23 17.84 -20.23
C THR A 39 -3.07 17.32 -19.39
N ILE A 40 -3.27 17.14 -18.08
CA ILE A 40 -2.24 16.54 -17.21
C ILE A 40 -2.14 15.04 -17.46
N GLN A 41 -3.26 14.37 -17.69
CA GLN A 41 -3.26 12.94 -18.05
C GLN A 41 -2.56 12.68 -19.39
N ASP A 42 -2.75 13.55 -20.37
CA ASP A 42 -2.07 13.48 -21.67
C ASP A 42 -0.56 13.64 -21.47
N MET A 43 -0.13 14.56 -20.62
CA MET A 43 1.29 14.71 -20.26
C MET A 43 1.85 13.47 -19.55
N PHE A 44 1.12 12.90 -18.59
CA PHE A 44 1.56 11.66 -17.93
C PHE A 44 1.71 10.52 -18.92
N THR A 45 0.76 10.39 -19.86
CA THR A 45 0.80 9.34 -20.89
C THR A 45 1.96 9.55 -21.85
N PHE A 46 2.13 10.77 -22.35
CA PHE A 46 3.21 11.13 -23.28
C PHE A 46 4.60 10.90 -22.67
N GLU A 47 4.76 11.27 -21.40
CA GLU A 47 6.02 11.16 -20.68
C GLU A 47 6.23 9.80 -19.99
N GLN A 48 5.28 8.86 -20.14
CA GLN A 48 5.27 7.55 -19.48
C GLN A 48 5.47 7.65 -17.95
N ILE A 49 4.66 8.51 -17.33
CA ILE A 49 4.64 8.74 -15.89
C ILE A 49 3.50 7.94 -15.28
N ASP A 50 3.83 7.01 -14.39
CA ASP A 50 2.85 6.41 -13.51
C ASP A 50 2.57 7.38 -12.35
N TYR A 51 1.30 7.69 -12.13
CA TYR A 51 0.88 8.59 -11.06
C TYR A 51 -0.31 8.01 -10.31
N TYR A 52 -0.16 7.80 -9.00
CA TYR A 52 -1.24 7.34 -8.13
C TYR A 52 -1.57 8.39 -7.07
N GLN A 53 -2.86 8.62 -6.90
CA GLN A 53 -3.43 9.29 -5.75
C GLN A 53 -3.97 8.22 -4.81
N VAL A 54 -3.44 8.17 -3.59
CA VAL A 54 -3.67 7.08 -2.65
C VAL A 54 -4.22 7.63 -1.34
N LYS A 55 -5.23 6.94 -0.81
CA LYS A 55 -5.78 7.18 0.52
C LYS A 55 -5.76 5.89 1.31
N PHE A 56 -5.10 5.90 2.45
CA PHE A 56 -5.32 4.88 3.48
C PHE A 56 -6.43 5.39 4.39
N VAL A 57 -7.49 4.61 4.57
CA VAL A 57 -8.66 4.99 5.37
C VAL A 57 -8.94 3.89 6.41
N GLY A 58 -9.06 4.27 7.67
CA GLY A 58 -9.42 3.39 8.77
C GLY A 58 -9.18 4.04 10.13
N ALA A 59 -10.06 3.78 11.10
CA ALA A 59 -9.99 4.38 12.45
C ALA A 59 -8.65 4.08 13.16
N GLY A 60 -8.05 2.92 12.86
CA GLY A 60 -6.76 2.50 13.39
C GLY A 60 -5.55 3.35 12.97
N LEU A 61 -5.69 4.32 12.04
CA LEU A 61 -4.60 5.20 11.61
C LEU A 61 -4.32 6.36 12.55
N LYS A 62 -5.34 6.84 13.28
CA LYS A 62 -5.19 8.07 14.07
C LYS A 62 -4.17 7.89 15.19
N GLY A 63 -3.21 8.79 15.26
CA GLY A 63 -2.12 8.78 16.23
C GLY A 63 -0.98 7.82 15.87
N LYS A 64 -1.04 7.11 14.75
CA LYS A 64 0.00 6.18 14.31
C LYS A 64 1.15 6.88 13.60
N ASN A 65 2.34 6.33 13.79
CA ASN A 65 3.47 6.54 12.91
C ASN A 65 3.40 5.56 11.75
N PHE A 66 4.24 5.78 10.75
CA PHE A 66 4.40 4.82 9.67
C PHE A 66 5.84 4.77 9.20
N TYR A 67 6.16 3.68 8.52
CA TYR A 67 7.40 3.56 7.77
C TYR A 67 7.13 3.07 6.36
N LEU A 68 8.12 3.33 5.49
CA LEU A 68 8.16 2.91 4.10
C LEU A 68 9.53 2.29 3.86
N VAL A 69 9.55 1.03 3.45
CA VAL A 69 10.74 0.26 3.09
C VAL A 69 10.69 -0.07 1.61
N MET A 70 11.85 -0.06 0.97
CA MET A 70 12.03 -0.51 -0.40
C MET A 70 12.84 -1.80 -0.40
N LYS A 71 12.40 -2.77 -1.21
CA LYS A 71 13.17 -3.97 -1.57
C LYS A 71 13.47 -3.92 -3.07
N ASP A 72 14.73 -4.12 -3.42
CA ASP A 72 15.26 -4.14 -4.78
C ASP A 72 15.55 -5.60 -5.16
N LEU A 73 14.86 -6.09 -6.18
CA LEU A 73 14.89 -7.50 -6.57
C LEU A 73 15.44 -7.65 -7.98
N TRP A 74 16.47 -8.48 -8.12
CA TRP A 74 17.06 -8.86 -9.40
C TRP A 74 17.02 -10.38 -9.53
N ASP A 75 16.59 -10.86 -10.69
CA ASP A 75 16.51 -12.30 -10.99
C ASP A 75 15.74 -13.11 -9.93
N GLY A 76 14.74 -12.48 -9.28
CA GLY A 76 13.94 -13.10 -8.22
C GLY A 76 14.61 -13.18 -6.86
N GLU A 77 15.70 -12.46 -6.62
CA GLU A 77 16.38 -12.36 -5.32
C GLU A 77 16.42 -10.92 -4.81
N ILE A 78 16.18 -10.73 -3.51
CA ILE A 78 16.33 -9.41 -2.87
C ILE A 78 17.82 -9.11 -2.74
N ILE A 79 18.30 -8.12 -3.49
CA ILE A 79 19.69 -7.69 -3.43
C ILE A 79 19.90 -6.53 -2.45
N LYS A 80 18.84 -5.78 -2.13
CA LYS A 80 18.91 -4.63 -1.23
C LYS A 80 17.56 -4.34 -0.58
N THR A 81 17.63 -3.96 0.69
CA THR A 81 16.51 -3.39 1.44
C THR A 81 16.92 -2.01 1.99
N ASP A 82 16.09 -0.98 1.84
CA ASP A 82 16.35 0.38 2.33
C ASP A 82 15.12 0.95 3.05
N THR A 83 15.32 1.53 4.23
CA THR A 83 14.26 2.25 4.96
C THR A 83 14.19 3.66 4.43
N LEU A 84 13.16 3.95 3.62
CA LEU A 84 12.99 5.25 2.99
C LEU A 84 12.38 6.29 3.93
N VAL A 85 11.47 5.85 4.80
CA VAL A 85 10.78 6.68 5.79
C VAL A 85 10.62 5.88 7.06
N ASN A 86 10.89 6.50 8.20
CA ASN A 86 10.39 6.08 9.50
C ASN A 86 10.01 7.33 10.29
N THR A 87 8.71 7.57 10.48
CA THR A 87 8.26 8.79 11.16
C THR A 87 8.44 8.72 12.67
N SER A 88 8.49 7.53 13.27
CA SER A 88 8.63 7.39 14.74
C SER A 88 10.02 7.79 15.24
N THR A 89 11.03 7.74 14.38
CA THR A 89 12.41 8.13 14.70
C THR A 89 12.73 9.58 14.32
N ASN A 90 11.77 10.34 13.79
CA ASN A 90 11.97 11.71 13.37
C ASN A 90 11.10 12.66 14.20
N GLU A 91 11.71 13.31 15.18
CA GLU A 91 11.03 14.21 16.13
C GLU A 91 10.29 15.39 15.46
N ARG A 92 10.62 15.73 14.21
CA ARG A 92 9.94 16.79 13.45
C ARG A 92 8.66 16.31 12.77
N MET A 93 8.43 14.99 12.70
CA MET A 93 7.25 14.41 12.07
C MET A 93 6.15 14.20 13.10
N LEU A 94 4.96 14.72 12.79
CA LEU A 94 3.78 14.45 13.60
C LEU A 94 3.17 13.09 13.21
N PRO A 95 2.63 12.32 14.17
CA PRO A 95 1.80 11.16 13.86
C PRO A 95 0.60 11.52 12.98
N ILE A 96 -0.01 10.52 12.35
CA ILE A 96 -1.19 10.71 11.50
C ILE A 96 -2.32 11.30 12.34
N SER A 97 -2.82 12.48 11.98
CA SER A 97 -3.77 13.24 12.80
C SER A 97 -5.24 12.81 12.64
N SER A 98 -5.54 12.00 11.62
CA SER A 98 -6.91 11.58 11.26
C SER A 98 -7.00 10.07 10.99
N ASP A 99 -8.20 9.59 10.67
CA ASP A 99 -8.46 8.24 10.18
C ASP A 99 -8.05 8.04 8.71
N THR A 100 -7.44 9.06 8.10
CA THR A 100 -7.05 9.09 6.69
C THR A 100 -5.61 9.56 6.52
N LEU A 101 -4.82 8.81 5.76
CA LEU A 101 -3.50 9.24 5.28
C LEU A 101 -3.52 9.35 3.75
N ASN A 102 -3.26 10.55 3.24
CA ASN A 102 -3.11 10.79 1.81
C ASN A 102 -1.65 10.58 1.38
N LEU A 103 -1.44 9.92 0.25
CA LEU A 103 -0.14 9.71 -0.37
C LEU A 103 -0.28 9.91 -1.88
N ARG A 104 0.66 10.62 -2.50
CA ARG A 104 0.82 10.59 -3.95
C ARG A 104 2.12 9.88 -4.30
N VAL A 105 2.07 8.98 -5.28
CA VAL A 105 3.25 8.28 -5.79
C VAL A 105 3.41 8.62 -7.25
N THR A 106 4.61 9.01 -7.64
CA THR A 106 4.98 9.27 -9.05
C THR A 106 6.17 8.42 -9.39
N ALA A 107 6.09 7.65 -10.46
CA ALA A 107 7.19 6.84 -10.96
C ALA A 107 7.40 7.09 -12.45
N LYS A 108 8.68 7.10 -12.86
CA LYS A 108 9.08 7.21 -14.26
C LYS A 108 10.48 6.64 -14.43
N LYS A 109 10.74 5.99 -15.57
CA LYS A 109 12.10 5.74 -16.04
C LYS A 109 12.70 7.03 -16.62
N ILE A 110 13.81 7.51 -16.05
CA ILE A 110 14.38 8.84 -16.38
C ILE A 110 15.61 8.77 -17.29
N THR A 111 16.27 7.62 -17.34
CA THR A 111 17.37 7.30 -18.25
C THR A 111 17.29 5.81 -18.59
N ASP A 112 18.11 5.32 -19.52
CA ASP A 112 18.14 3.90 -19.91
C ASP A 112 18.40 2.94 -18.74
N SER A 113 19.02 3.42 -17.66
CA SER A 113 19.43 2.62 -16.50
C SER A 113 18.89 3.13 -15.16
N GLU A 114 17.95 4.08 -15.14
CA GLU A 114 17.45 4.66 -13.90
C GLU A 114 15.92 4.83 -13.83
N LEU A 115 15.35 4.35 -12.72
CA LEU A 115 13.97 4.59 -12.30
C LEU A 115 13.96 5.70 -11.24
N LYS A 116 13.05 6.66 -11.36
CA LYS A 116 12.81 7.68 -10.34
C LYS A 116 11.44 7.49 -9.73
N LEU A 117 11.39 7.51 -8.39
CA LEU A 117 10.14 7.49 -7.63
C LEU A 117 10.08 8.65 -6.65
N ILE A 118 8.89 9.22 -6.53
CA ILE A 118 8.58 10.29 -5.60
C ILE A 118 7.36 9.88 -4.78
N PHE A 119 7.53 9.87 -3.46
CA PHE A 119 6.44 9.70 -2.50
C PHE A 119 6.16 11.05 -1.85
N ARG A 120 4.94 11.56 -2.00
CA ARG A 120 4.47 12.82 -1.39
C ARG A 120 3.43 12.53 -0.32
N PHE A 121 3.85 12.63 0.93
CA PHE A 121 2.99 12.61 2.12
C PHE A 121 2.47 14.02 2.43
N PRO A 122 1.52 14.18 3.36
CA PRO A 122 0.97 15.51 3.67
C PRO A 122 2.02 16.46 4.26
N GLN A 123 2.92 15.94 5.08
CA GLN A 123 3.93 16.74 5.79
C GLN A 123 5.24 16.90 5.02
N PHE A 124 5.58 15.98 4.12
CA PHE A 124 6.88 15.94 3.45
C PHE A 124 6.83 15.11 2.16
N GLY A 125 7.94 15.13 1.41
CA GLY A 125 8.13 14.23 0.27
C GLY A 125 9.55 13.68 0.22
N ILE A 126 9.68 12.48 -0.34
CA ILE A 126 10.97 11.87 -0.65
C ILE A 126 11.06 11.60 -2.15
N SER A 127 12.27 11.71 -2.70
CA SER A 127 12.58 11.37 -4.09
C SER A 127 13.78 10.43 -4.07
N LYS A 128 13.68 9.32 -4.79
CA LYS A 128 14.74 8.31 -4.89
C LYS A 128 14.91 7.87 -6.34
N THR A 129 16.14 7.49 -6.66
CA THR A 129 16.49 6.90 -7.95
C THR A 129 17.03 5.49 -7.69
N TYR A 130 16.69 4.56 -8.57
CA TYR A 130 17.07 3.15 -8.52
C TYR A 130 17.64 2.73 -9.86
N LYS A 131 18.47 1.69 -9.87
CA LYS A 131 18.94 1.09 -11.11
C LYS A 131 17.74 0.50 -11.87
N ALA A 132 17.86 0.46 -13.19
CA ALA A 132 16.87 -0.10 -14.09
C ALA A 132 17.56 -1.01 -15.11
N THR A 133 16.76 -1.90 -15.70
CA THR A 133 17.10 -2.51 -16.99
C THR A 133 16.84 -1.52 -18.12
N GLU A 134 17.35 -1.84 -19.31
CA GLU A 134 17.15 -1.06 -20.53
C GLU A 134 15.69 -1.04 -21.03
N SER A 135 14.81 -1.90 -20.49
CA SER A 135 13.39 -1.91 -20.86
C SER A 135 12.68 -0.60 -20.44
N ASN A 136 11.79 -0.12 -21.30
CA ASN A 136 10.91 1.02 -21.02
C ASN A 136 9.53 0.59 -20.50
N ASP A 137 9.32 -0.71 -20.26
CA ASP A 137 8.02 -1.30 -19.95
C ASP A 137 7.71 -1.38 -18.45
N TYR A 138 8.49 -0.66 -17.64
CA TYR A 138 8.22 -0.56 -16.22
C TYR A 138 6.84 0.03 -15.98
N SER A 139 6.10 -0.55 -15.04
CA SER A 139 4.80 -0.01 -14.63
C SER A 139 4.57 -0.21 -13.14
N LEU A 140 4.21 0.89 -12.46
CA LEU A 140 3.93 0.93 -11.03
C LEU A 140 2.54 0.35 -10.76
N ARG A 141 2.45 -0.57 -9.81
CA ARG A 141 1.24 -1.29 -9.40
C ARG A 141 0.90 -0.99 -7.95
N ASP A 142 -0.38 -0.78 -7.66
CA ASP A 142 -0.96 -0.48 -6.36
C ASP A 142 -1.46 -1.74 -5.62
N VAL A 143 -0.56 -2.72 -5.52
CA VAL A 143 -0.82 -4.08 -4.99
C VAL A 143 -1.52 -4.10 -3.62
N GLY A 144 -1.28 -3.09 -2.78
CA GLY A 144 -1.87 -2.95 -1.45
C GLY A 144 -3.39 -2.79 -1.44
N ARG A 145 -4.02 -2.38 -2.55
CA ARG A 145 -5.48 -2.23 -2.67
C ARG A 145 -6.24 -3.53 -2.40
N SER A 146 -5.64 -4.67 -2.72
CA SER A 146 -6.24 -6.00 -2.56
C SER A 146 -5.97 -6.64 -1.19
N LEU A 147 -5.17 -6.00 -0.33
CA LEU A 147 -4.70 -6.56 0.92
C LEU A 147 -5.58 -6.16 2.11
N LYS A 148 -5.63 -7.04 3.11
CA LYS A 148 -6.15 -6.71 4.43
C LYS A 148 -5.03 -6.02 5.21
N ILE A 149 -5.11 -4.70 5.36
CA ILE A 149 -4.08 -3.92 6.06
C ILE A 149 -4.44 -3.85 7.55
N GLU A 150 -3.48 -4.22 8.39
CA GLU A 150 -3.60 -4.23 9.85
C GLU A 150 -2.45 -3.42 10.45
N THR A 151 -2.75 -2.64 11.50
CA THR A 151 -1.70 -1.95 12.27
C THR A 151 -0.72 -2.95 12.88
N GLY A 152 0.55 -2.58 12.99
CA GLY A 152 1.58 -3.46 13.55
C GLY A 152 2.14 -4.49 12.57
N LYS A 153 1.54 -4.67 11.38
CA LYS A 153 1.98 -5.60 10.34
C LYS A 153 2.43 -4.88 9.08
N GLU A 154 3.47 -5.43 8.46
CA GLU A 154 3.95 -4.99 7.14
C GLU A 154 3.01 -5.47 6.03
N PHE A 155 2.89 -4.65 5.00
CA PHE A 155 2.19 -4.99 3.78
C PHE A 155 2.86 -4.31 2.59
N SER A 156 2.88 -4.99 1.44
CA SER A 156 3.32 -4.40 0.19
C SER A 156 2.26 -3.42 -0.31
N ALA A 157 2.61 -2.14 -0.39
CA ALA A 157 1.72 -1.09 -0.88
C ALA A 157 1.82 -0.95 -2.40
N PHE A 158 3.06 -0.98 -2.92
CA PHE A 158 3.34 -0.82 -4.34
C PHE A 158 4.40 -1.79 -4.83
N ALA A 159 4.38 -2.07 -6.14
CA ALA A 159 5.46 -2.73 -6.83
C ALA A 159 5.74 -2.03 -8.17
N TYR A 160 7.00 -1.79 -8.51
CA TYR A 160 7.38 -1.25 -9.83
C TYR A 160 8.00 -2.37 -10.65
N ILE A 161 7.23 -2.90 -11.61
CA ILE A 161 7.50 -4.20 -12.23
C ILE A 161 7.70 -4.08 -13.74
N LEU A 162 8.42 -5.05 -14.29
CA LEU A 162 8.40 -5.37 -15.72
C LEU A 162 7.21 -6.29 -16.05
N PRO A 163 6.73 -6.32 -17.30
CA PRO A 163 5.72 -7.28 -17.71
C PRO A 163 6.27 -8.70 -17.69
N TYR A 164 5.39 -9.68 -17.44
CA TYR A 164 5.64 -11.04 -17.89
C TYR A 164 5.44 -11.11 -19.41
N GLU A 165 6.43 -11.62 -20.13
CA GLU A 165 6.34 -11.80 -21.58
C GLU A 165 6.07 -13.26 -21.94
N LYS A 166 5.02 -13.48 -22.74
CA LYS A 166 4.69 -14.80 -23.29
C LYS A 166 4.14 -14.65 -24.69
N ASP A 167 4.68 -15.41 -25.64
CA ASP A 167 4.23 -15.42 -27.04
C ASP A 167 4.18 -14.00 -27.68
N GLY A 168 5.10 -13.11 -27.27
CA GLY A 168 5.15 -11.71 -27.72
C GLY A 168 4.19 -10.75 -27.02
N TRP A 169 3.37 -11.24 -26.08
CA TRP A 169 2.44 -10.44 -25.29
C TRP A 169 3.03 -10.03 -23.95
N LYS A 170 2.82 -8.76 -23.59
CA LYS A 170 3.21 -8.19 -22.29
C LYS A 170 2.02 -8.24 -21.34
N MET A 171 2.18 -8.96 -20.23
CA MET A 171 1.10 -9.29 -19.31
C MET A 171 1.38 -8.80 -17.89
N TRP A 172 1.24 -7.49 -17.67
CA TRP A 172 1.35 -6.93 -16.31
C TRP A 172 0.20 -7.39 -15.40
N CYS A 173 -1.01 -7.55 -15.93
CA CYS A 173 -2.17 -7.97 -15.13
C CYS A 173 -2.00 -9.40 -14.59
N ALA A 174 -1.30 -10.27 -15.31
CA ALA A 174 -1.03 -11.63 -14.84
C ALA A 174 -0.09 -11.64 -13.63
N VAL A 175 0.89 -10.73 -13.61
CA VAL A 175 1.79 -10.53 -12.47
C VAL A 175 1.03 -9.94 -11.28
N ASP A 176 0.31 -8.84 -11.50
CA ASP A 176 -0.42 -8.12 -10.45
C ASP A 176 -1.53 -8.96 -9.79
N SER A 177 -2.15 -9.87 -10.55
CA SER A 177 -3.23 -10.74 -10.04
C SER A 177 -2.76 -12.09 -9.47
N SER A 178 -1.47 -12.43 -9.54
CA SER A 178 -1.00 -13.79 -9.24
C SER A 178 -1.06 -14.18 -7.77
N GLY A 179 -1.12 -13.21 -6.87
CA GLY A 179 -1.22 -13.46 -5.44
C GLY A 179 -0.45 -12.46 -4.60
N LYS A 180 -0.32 -12.80 -3.31
CA LYS A 180 0.23 -11.91 -2.28
C LYS A 180 1.73 -12.07 -2.05
N ASP A 181 2.35 -13.10 -2.63
CA ASP A 181 3.78 -13.39 -2.43
C ASP A 181 4.63 -12.69 -3.51
N ILE A 182 4.61 -11.37 -3.45
CA ILE A 182 5.16 -10.47 -4.47
C ILE A 182 6.66 -10.69 -4.65
N GLU A 183 7.38 -11.10 -3.60
CA GLU A 183 8.81 -11.41 -3.65
C GLU A 183 9.14 -12.64 -4.51
N LYS A 184 8.16 -13.49 -4.81
CA LYS A 184 8.34 -14.66 -5.68
C LYS A 184 8.06 -14.38 -7.15
N TRP A 185 7.50 -13.22 -7.49
CA TRP A 185 7.15 -12.89 -8.89
C TRP A 185 8.33 -12.98 -9.84
N GLY A 186 9.54 -12.63 -9.40
CA GLY A 186 10.74 -12.80 -10.21
C GLY A 186 11.00 -14.24 -10.63
N LYS A 187 10.77 -15.21 -9.73
CA LYS A 187 10.94 -16.64 -10.02
C LYS A 187 9.76 -17.22 -10.80
N GLU A 188 8.54 -16.78 -10.49
CA GLU A 188 7.32 -17.27 -11.13
C GLU A 188 7.17 -16.79 -12.58
N PHE A 189 7.53 -15.52 -12.84
CA PHE A 189 7.33 -14.87 -14.13
C PHE A 189 8.62 -14.55 -14.88
N GLY A 190 9.78 -14.89 -14.31
CA GLY A 190 11.07 -14.57 -14.92
C GLY A 190 11.36 -13.07 -14.99
N LEU A 191 10.87 -12.29 -14.02
CA LEU A 191 11.10 -10.83 -14.00
C LEU A 191 12.56 -10.54 -13.67
N LYS A 192 13.25 -9.88 -14.61
CA LYS A 192 14.66 -9.53 -14.46
C LYS A 192 14.92 -8.58 -13.29
N HIS A 193 14.04 -7.60 -13.12
CA HIS A 193 14.17 -6.57 -12.09
C HIS A 193 12.80 -6.03 -11.70
N TYR A 194 12.61 -5.76 -10.41
CA TYR A 194 11.46 -5.06 -9.87
C TYR A 194 11.72 -4.52 -8.46
N LEU A 195 10.97 -3.49 -8.10
CA LEU A 195 11.02 -2.86 -6.77
C LEU A 195 9.72 -3.17 -6.03
N ILE A 196 9.82 -3.48 -4.73
CA ILE A 196 8.66 -3.59 -3.83
C ILE A 196 8.75 -2.48 -2.79
N PHE A 197 7.62 -1.84 -2.52
CA PHE A 197 7.50 -0.81 -1.50
C PHE A 197 6.52 -1.28 -0.42
N GLU A 198 7.05 -1.52 0.77
CA GLU A 198 6.31 -2.02 1.93
C GLU A 198 6.07 -0.91 2.93
N MET A 199 4.89 -0.92 3.53
CA MET A 199 4.50 0.00 4.57
C MET A 199 4.02 -0.75 5.80
N LYS A 200 4.07 -0.05 6.93
CA LYS A 200 3.39 -0.44 8.17
C LYS A 200 2.98 0.81 8.94
N PHE A 201 1.85 0.69 9.63
CA PHE A 201 1.34 1.67 10.57
C PHE A 201 1.59 1.18 12.00
N ASP A 202 2.23 1.98 12.86
CA ASP A 202 2.62 1.60 14.24
C ASP A 202 2.27 2.67 15.28
#